data_AF-A0A1C4WVU7-F1
#
_entry.id   AF-A0A1C4WVU7-F1
#
_cell.length_a   1.000
_cell.length_b   1.000
_cell.length_c   1.000
_cell.angle_alpha   90.00
_cell.angle_beta   90.00
_cell.angle_gamma   90.00
#
_symmetry.space_group_name_H-M   'P 1'
#
loop_
_entity.id
_entity.type
_entity.pdbx_description
1 polymer ?
#
loop_
_entity_poly.entity_id
_entity_poly.type
_entity_poly.pdbx_seq_one_letter_code
_entity_poly.pdbx_strand_id
1 'polypeptide(L)'
;MLAGVRQGAVVAGVVAATVLAVPGAAWAHGVGGSSDTVGGFVWLGTKHMLAGWDHLAFVGGILLLAGEIRRAAKLISLFALGHSVTLFTATVADWHVNPVLVDIVVALSLVFVGVVGLRGRPKDWTWFAAAVLAFGLVHGLGLSTRLQDLGLPSDGMIPRVLAFNVGVEIGQLIAVVAMFMLGDVLSHYLPKLRNPRLSHGALIAAGVVAASILAFTSGGQALRPVQAEPAVGACTVRDRTETFPAGGGHPAKDFSEPGETVPATSFGHVIGDGYVIVNYRPDLTAEQLAQVRAFVTDPTAGRIVGGPAPDQTAAVKAVHAYRTATCNAVDIDAVRQFTRDWFADPRSKPAE
;
A
#
# COMPACT_ATOMS: atom_id res chain seq x y z
N MET A 1 -4.58 26.31 34.98
CA MET A 1 -4.38 26.24 33.51
C MET A 1 -3.04 25.64 33.12
N LEU A 2 -1.90 26.11 33.65
CA LEU A 2 -0.54 25.67 33.29
C LEU A 2 -0.26 24.16 33.50
N ALA A 3 -0.78 23.55 34.57
CA ALA A 3 -0.56 22.11 34.85
C ALA A 3 -1.23 21.18 33.82
N GLY A 4 -2.42 21.54 33.32
CA GLY A 4 -3.14 20.77 32.30
C GLY A 4 -2.51 20.90 30.90
N VAL A 5 -1.89 22.04 30.60
CA VAL A 5 -1.11 22.27 29.37
C VAL A 5 0.17 21.42 29.37
N ARG A 6 0.85 21.34 30.52
CA ARG A 6 2.09 20.57 30.68
C ARG A 6 1.85 19.06 30.55
N GLN A 7 0.74 18.55 31.08
CA GLN A 7 0.33 17.14 30.90
C GLN A 7 -0.06 16.82 29.45
N GLY A 8 -0.68 17.76 28.72
CA GLY A 8 -0.99 17.60 27.29
C GLY A 8 0.22 17.55 26.38
N ALA A 9 1.22 18.39 26.65
CA ALA A 9 2.48 18.34 25.93
C ALA A 9 3.21 17.00 26.14
N VAL A 10 3.17 16.44 27.36
CA VAL A 10 3.83 15.16 27.68
C VAL A 10 3.13 13.98 27.00
N VAL A 11 1.80 13.89 27.05
CA VAL A 11 1.07 12.79 26.39
C VAL A 11 1.17 12.88 24.87
N ALA A 12 1.03 14.06 24.28
CA ALA A 12 1.21 14.26 22.85
C ALA A 12 2.65 13.95 22.42
N GLY A 13 3.64 14.34 23.23
CA GLY A 13 5.05 14.03 23.01
C GLY A 13 5.35 12.53 23.10
N VAL A 14 4.73 11.82 24.04
CA VAL A 14 4.87 10.35 24.17
C VAL A 14 4.22 9.65 22.98
N VAL A 15 3.00 10.01 22.57
CA VAL A 15 2.32 9.41 21.40
C VAL A 15 3.11 9.68 20.12
N ALA A 16 3.61 10.91 19.93
CA ALA A 16 4.47 11.24 18.81
C ALA A 16 5.78 10.43 18.84
N ALA A 17 6.39 10.26 20.02
CA ALA A 17 7.59 9.47 20.19
C ALA A 17 7.35 7.97 19.94
N THR A 18 6.20 7.40 20.33
CA THR A 18 5.85 6.01 19.99
C THR A 18 5.61 5.85 18.49
N VAL A 19 4.91 6.78 17.84
CA VAL A 19 4.74 6.77 16.37
C VAL A 19 6.09 6.86 15.66
N LEU A 20 7.03 7.65 16.18
CA LEU A 20 8.41 7.77 15.67
C LEU A 20 9.29 6.54 15.96
N ALA A 21 9.02 5.80 17.03
CA ALA A 21 9.84 4.70 17.51
C ALA A 21 9.47 3.33 16.94
N VAL A 22 8.40 3.21 16.14
CA VAL A 22 8.08 1.96 15.42
C VAL A 22 8.98 1.86 14.18
N PRO A 23 9.97 0.95 14.15
CA PRO A 23 10.71 0.65 12.92
C PRO A 23 9.69 0.02 11.95
N GLY A 24 9.39 0.67 10.83
CA GLY A 24 8.34 0.23 9.90
C GLY A 24 7.13 1.16 9.77
N ALA A 25 7.22 2.44 10.20
CA ALA A 25 6.24 3.47 9.85
C ALA A 25 6.15 3.76 8.31
N ALA A 26 7.06 3.20 7.52
CA ALA A 26 6.79 2.81 6.13
C ALA A 26 6.31 1.35 6.21
N TRP A 27 5.02 1.03 6.21
CA TRP A 27 3.99 1.31 5.21
C TRP A 27 2.63 1.56 5.88
N ALA A 28 2.21 2.83 6.04
CA ALA A 28 0.89 3.16 6.61
C ALA A 28 -0.30 2.69 5.74
N HIS A 29 -0.08 2.25 4.51
CA HIS A 29 -1.13 1.87 3.55
C HIS A 29 -0.73 0.76 2.58
N GLY A 30 0.31 -0.02 2.89
CA GLY A 30 0.68 -1.15 2.03
C GLY A 30 -0.44 -2.17 2.02
N VAL A 31 -1.02 -2.46 0.85
CA VAL A 31 -1.87 -3.64 0.69
C VAL A 31 -0.93 -4.85 0.68
N GLY A 32 -0.55 -5.32 1.87
CA GLY A 32 0.36 -6.45 2.03
C GLY A 32 -0.39 -7.78 1.99
N GLY A 33 -0.23 -8.50 0.88
CA GLY A 33 -0.78 -9.85 0.65
C GLY A 33 -1.44 -9.97 -0.74
N SER A 34 -1.46 -11.18 -1.30
CA SER A 34 -2.15 -11.50 -2.56
C SER A 34 -3.30 -12.47 -2.29
N SER A 35 -4.40 -12.32 -3.03
CA SER A 35 -5.42 -13.36 -3.13
C SER A 35 -5.93 -13.47 -4.55
N ASP A 36 -6.07 -14.69 -5.05
CA ASP A 36 -6.53 -14.93 -6.41
C ASP A 36 -8.06 -14.94 -6.50
N THR A 37 -8.75 -14.99 -5.35
CA THR A 37 -10.21 -15.14 -5.25
C THR A 37 -10.89 -13.83 -4.87
N VAL A 38 -12.12 -13.61 -5.38
CA VAL A 38 -12.96 -12.45 -4.99
C VAL A 38 -13.17 -12.41 -3.46
N GLY A 39 -13.38 -13.57 -2.82
CA GLY A 39 -13.56 -13.64 -1.37
C GLY A 39 -12.34 -13.20 -0.57
N GLY A 40 -11.13 -13.49 -1.05
CA GLY A 40 -9.92 -13.05 -0.37
C GLY A 40 -9.67 -11.54 -0.44
N PHE A 41 -10.25 -10.83 -1.41
CA PHE A 41 -10.24 -9.36 -1.42
C PHE A 41 -11.07 -8.76 -0.29
N VAL A 42 -12.12 -9.43 0.18
CA VAL A 42 -12.87 -9.01 1.39
C VAL A 42 -11.94 -9.05 2.62
N TRP A 43 -11.18 -10.14 2.78
CA TRP A 43 -10.22 -10.24 3.88
C TRP A 43 -9.09 -9.21 3.73
N LEU A 44 -8.62 -9.00 2.50
CA LEU A 44 -7.58 -8.00 2.21
C LEU A 44 -8.03 -6.59 2.58
N GLY A 45 -9.25 -6.19 2.20
CA GLY A 45 -9.85 -4.91 2.59
C GLY A 45 -10.06 -4.79 4.11
N THR A 46 -10.50 -5.87 4.76
CA THR A 46 -10.69 -5.90 6.22
C THR A 46 -9.36 -5.70 6.95
N LYS A 47 -8.33 -6.44 6.55
CA LYS A 47 -6.97 -6.33 7.10
C LYS A 47 -6.38 -4.96 6.83
N HIS A 48 -6.56 -4.40 5.63
CA HIS A 48 -6.09 -3.06 5.28
C HIS A 48 -6.66 -2.01 6.24
N MET A 49 -7.98 -2.00 6.43
CA MET A 49 -8.66 -1.07 7.33
C MET A 49 -8.25 -1.21 8.80
N LEU A 50 -8.01 -2.44 9.27
CA LEU A 50 -7.64 -2.70 10.67
C LEU A 50 -6.13 -2.51 10.95
N ALA A 51 -5.28 -2.67 9.95
CA ALA A 51 -3.83 -2.47 10.07
C ALA A 51 -3.42 -1.00 9.86
N GLY A 52 -4.25 -0.21 9.16
CA GLY A 52 -4.02 1.22 8.92
C GLY A 52 -4.17 2.04 10.20
N TRP A 53 -3.06 2.40 10.84
CA TRP A 53 -3.09 3.19 12.08
C TRP A 53 -3.73 4.57 11.88
N ASP A 54 -3.61 5.13 10.69
CA ASP A 54 -4.15 6.43 10.29
C ASP A 54 -5.68 6.36 10.12
N HIS A 55 -6.22 5.26 9.57
CA HIS A 55 -7.65 5.01 9.55
C HIS A 55 -8.21 4.92 10.95
N LEU A 56 -7.54 4.15 11.80
CA LEU A 56 -7.91 3.99 13.20
C LEU A 56 -7.84 5.32 13.96
N ALA A 57 -6.80 6.12 13.72
CA ALA A 57 -6.65 7.44 14.31
C ALA A 57 -7.73 8.42 13.83
N PHE A 58 -8.09 8.39 12.54
CA PHE A 58 -9.16 9.20 11.98
C PHE A 58 -10.52 8.84 12.58
N VAL A 59 -10.85 7.54 12.62
CA VAL A 59 -12.09 7.01 13.22
C VAL A 59 -12.18 7.37 14.70
N GLY A 60 -11.09 7.18 15.46
CA GLY A 60 -11.00 7.60 16.85
C GLY A 60 -11.20 9.11 17.01
N GLY A 61 -10.61 9.93 16.14
CA GLY A 61 -10.81 11.38 16.13
C GLY A 61 -12.26 11.78 15.88
N ILE A 62 -12.93 11.14 14.93
CA ILE A 62 -14.36 11.39 14.65
C ILE A 62 -15.23 10.95 15.83
N LEU A 63 -14.97 9.80 16.44
CA LEU A 63 -15.68 9.32 17.64
C LEU A 63 -15.57 10.32 18.79
N LEU A 64 -14.35 10.79 19.08
CA LEU A 64 -14.08 11.78 20.13
C LEU A 64 -14.79 13.11 19.86
N LEU A 65 -14.77 13.59 18.62
CA LEU A 65 -15.39 14.86 18.25
C LEU A 65 -16.93 14.76 18.27
N ALA A 66 -17.48 13.70 17.68
CA ALA A 66 -18.92 13.48 17.56
C ALA A 66 -19.59 13.34 18.92
N GLY A 67 -18.95 12.61 19.85
CA GLY A 67 -19.44 12.41 21.22
C GLY A 67 -20.73 11.57 21.33
N GLU A 68 -21.26 11.08 20.21
CA GLU A 68 -22.41 10.19 20.14
C GLU A 68 -22.21 9.21 18.98
N ILE A 69 -22.57 7.93 19.19
CA ILE A 69 -22.30 6.86 18.22
C ILE A 69 -23.04 7.08 16.90
N ARG A 70 -24.27 7.61 16.94
CA ARG A 70 -25.08 7.84 15.72
C ARG A 70 -24.45 8.89 14.80
N ARG A 71 -23.88 9.96 15.35
CA ARG A 71 -23.21 11.00 14.56
C ARG A 71 -21.86 10.53 14.06
N ALA A 72 -21.09 9.83 14.90
CA ALA A 72 -19.84 9.23 14.47
C ALA A 72 -20.08 8.26 13.31
N ALA A 73 -21.05 7.35 13.43
CA ALA A 73 -21.41 6.41 12.37
C ALA A 73 -21.77 7.13 11.07
N LYS A 74 -22.61 8.19 11.11
CA LYS A 74 -22.96 8.97 9.91
C LYS A 74 -21.74 9.59 9.23
N LEU A 75 -20.83 10.20 10.01
CA LEU A 75 -19.62 10.84 9.47
C LEU A 75 -18.65 9.80 8.90
N ILE A 76 -18.47 8.69 9.60
CA ILE A 76 -17.60 7.59 9.18
C ILE A 76 -18.15 6.92 7.91
N SER A 77 -19.46 6.69 7.83
CA SER A 77 -20.12 6.21 6.61
C SER A 77 -19.95 7.18 5.45
N LEU A 78 -19.97 8.48 5.71
CA LEU A 78 -19.78 9.49 4.65
C LEU A 78 -18.33 9.49 4.13
N PHE A 79 -17.35 9.30 5.02
CA PHE A 79 -15.95 9.08 4.63
C PHE A 79 -15.83 7.81 3.77
N ALA A 80 -16.38 6.69 4.24
CA ALA A 80 -16.36 5.41 3.55
C ALA A 80 -17.02 5.50 2.17
N LEU A 81 -18.14 6.23 2.07
CA LEU A 81 -18.81 6.48 0.80
C LEU A 81 -17.90 7.22 -0.20
N GLY A 82 -17.26 8.32 0.23
CA GLY A 82 -16.32 9.06 -0.63
C GLY A 82 -15.13 8.19 -1.05
N HIS A 83 -14.60 7.42 -0.10
CA HIS A 83 -13.50 6.49 -0.34
C HIS A 83 -13.88 5.43 -1.39
N SER A 84 -14.99 4.73 -1.19
CA SER A 84 -15.45 3.67 -2.11
C SER A 84 -15.74 4.21 -3.51
N VAL A 85 -16.33 5.41 -3.61
CA VAL A 85 -16.63 6.06 -4.90
C VAL A 85 -15.34 6.36 -5.67
N THR A 86 -14.36 6.99 -5.03
CA THR A 86 -13.10 7.34 -5.70
C THR A 86 -12.21 6.14 -5.96
N LEU A 87 -12.16 5.17 -5.04
CA LEU A 87 -11.44 3.93 -5.27
C LEU A 87 -11.97 3.21 -6.52
N PHE A 88 -13.29 3.05 -6.60
CA PHE A 88 -13.91 2.38 -7.74
C PHE A 88 -13.70 3.15 -9.05
N THR A 89 -14.02 4.46 -9.05
CA THR A 89 -13.92 5.28 -10.26
C THR A 89 -12.50 5.41 -10.76
N ALA A 90 -11.53 5.67 -9.89
CA ALA A 90 -10.12 5.78 -10.26
C ALA A 90 -9.55 4.44 -10.74
N THR A 91 -10.01 3.31 -10.19
CA THR A 91 -9.60 1.97 -10.68
C THR A 91 -10.19 1.64 -12.04
N VAL A 92 -11.46 1.95 -12.28
CA VAL A 92 -12.10 1.69 -13.58
C VAL A 92 -11.62 2.68 -14.67
N ALA A 93 -11.35 3.93 -14.29
CA ALA A 93 -10.89 4.97 -15.21
C ALA A 93 -9.36 5.04 -15.36
N ASP A 94 -8.63 4.10 -14.73
CA ASP A 94 -7.16 4.00 -14.80
C ASP A 94 -6.42 5.27 -14.35
N TRP A 95 -6.96 5.94 -13.33
CA TRP A 95 -6.36 7.14 -12.77
C TRP A 95 -5.19 6.80 -11.84
N HIS A 96 -4.01 7.26 -12.24
CA HIS A 96 -2.79 7.15 -11.44
C HIS A 96 -2.49 8.50 -10.78
N VAL A 97 -2.51 8.52 -9.44
CA VAL A 97 -2.15 9.68 -8.63
C VAL A 97 -0.92 9.35 -7.80
N ASN A 98 -0.15 10.36 -7.39
CA ASN A 98 1.02 10.11 -6.56
C ASN A 98 0.56 9.66 -5.15
N PRO A 99 0.78 8.39 -4.75
CA PRO A 99 0.26 7.87 -3.50
C PRO A 99 0.89 8.57 -2.28
N VAL A 100 2.12 9.09 -2.41
CA VAL A 100 2.78 9.86 -1.34
C VAL A 100 2.05 11.18 -1.10
N LEU A 101 1.62 11.88 -2.14
CA LEU A 101 0.83 13.11 -1.98
C LEU A 101 -0.51 12.84 -1.31
N VAL A 102 -1.16 11.74 -1.67
CA VAL A 102 -2.41 11.34 -1.02
C VAL A 102 -2.17 11.03 0.46
N ASP A 103 -1.14 10.24 0.80
CA ASP A 103 -0.81 9.93 2.20
C ASP A 103 -0.53 11.19 3.03
N ILE A 104 0.13 12.20 2.45
CA ILE A 104 0.34 13.49 3.11
C ILE A 104 -1.01 14.16 3.39
N VAL A 105 -1.93 14.20 2.42
CA VAL A 105 -3.27 14.78 2.64
C VAL A 105 -4.05 13.99 3.69
N VAL A 106 -3.91 12.66 3.72
CA VAL A 106 -4.51 11.80 4.74
C VAL A 106 -3.94 12.13 6.12
N ALA A 107 -2.62 12.26 6.27
CA ALA A 107 -2.00 12.70 7.52
C ALA A 107 -2.47 14.10 7.95
N LEU A 108 -2.66 15.02 7.01
CA LEU A 108 -3.21 16.36 7.27
C LEU A 108 -4.69 16.31 7.67
N SER A 109 -5.45 15.29 7.26
CA SER A 109 -6.83 15.10 7.72
C SER A 109 -6.91 14.83 9.24
N LEU A 110 -5.93 14.14 9.82
CA LEU A 110 -5.81 13.94 11.28
C LEU A 110 -5.55 15.27 11.98
N VAL A 111 -4.67 16.11 11.40
CA VAL A 111 -4.41 17.46 11.89
C VAL A 111 -5.69 18.29 11.85
N PHE A 112 -6.45 18.22 10.75
CA PHE A 112 -7.74 18.92 10.63
C PHE A 112 -8.72 18.50 11.72
N VAL A 113 -8.96 17.19 11.90
CA VAL A 113 -9.88 16.67 12.93
C VAL A 113 -9.42 17.09 14.33
N GLY A 114 -8.13 16.99 14.61
CA GLY A 114 -7.54 17.41 15.88
C GLY A 114 -7.67 18.91 16.14
N VAL A 115 -7.41 19.77 15.15
CA VAL A 115 -7.55 21.23 15.28
C VAL A 115 -9.00 21.64 15.52
N VAL A 116 -9.94 21.03 14.77
CA VAL A 116 -11.38 21.26 14.99
C VAL A 116 -11.72 20.89 16.44
N GLY A 117 -11.34 19.70 16.91
CA GLY A 117 -11.64 19.27 18.27
C GLY A 117 -10.96 20.07 19.39
N LEU A 118 -9.77 20.63 19.16
CA LEU A 118 -9.16 21.58 20.10
C LEU A 118 -9.96 22.89 20.24
N ARG A 119 -10.55 23.36 19.12
CA ARG A 119 -11.43 24.53 19.09
C ARG A 119 -12.84 24.24 19.63
N GLY A 120 -13.17 22.96 19.79
CA GLY A 120 -14.47 22.48 20.28
C GLY A 120 -15.27 21.78 19.17
N ARG A 121 -16.51 21.39 19.49
CA ARG A 121 -17.38 20.74 18.49
C ARG A 121 -17.76 21.72 17.38
N PRO A 122 -17.88 21.26 16.11
CA PRO A 122 -18.38 22.08 15.02
C PRO A 122 -19.72 22.71 15.38
N LYS A 123 -19.88 24.01 15.10
CA LYS A 123 -21.19 24.68 15.16
C LYS A 123 -22.08 24.28 13.99
N ASP A 124 -21.46 24.04 12.84
CA ASP A 124 -22.11 23.55 11.63
C ASP A 124 -21.55 22.18 11.27
N TRP A 125 -22.39 21.15 11.43
CA TRP A 125 -22.04 19.77 11.10
C TRP A 125 -22.08 19.49 9.60
N THR A 126 -22.74 20.32 8.79
CA THR A 126 -22.82 20.12 7.33
C THR A 126 -21.48 20.39 6.67
N TRP A 127 -20.83 21.50 7.01
CA TRP A 127 -19.46 21.79 6.58
C TRP A 127 -18.48 20.69 7.00
N PHE A 128 -18.58 20.24 8.26
CA PHE A 128 -17.68 19.18 8.76
C PHE A 128 -17.91 17.86 8.03
N ALA A 129 -19.17 17.50 7.78
CA ALA A 129 -19.53 16.33 6.98
C ALA A 129 -18.98 16.44 5.55
N ALA A 130 -19.10 17.61 4.91
CA ALA A 130 -18.53 17.84 3.58
C ALA A 130 -17.00 17.68 3.56
N ALA A 131 -16.30 18.18 4.58
CA ALA A 131 -14.85 17.97 4.73
C ALA A 131 -14.50 16.49 4.90
N VAL A 132 -15.25 15.75 5.74
CA VAL A 132 -15.06 14.31 5.94
C VAL A 132 -15.30 13.52 4.65
N LEU A 133 -16.33 13.88 3.86
CA LEU A 133 -16.56 13.31 2.53
C LEU A 133 -15.36 13.59 1.60
N ALA A 134 -14.87 14.83 1.57
CA ALA A 134 -13.74 15.23 0.75
C ALA A 134 -12.46 14.48 1.11
N PHE A 135 -12.19 14.27 2.40
CA PHE A 135 -11.08 13.41 2.82
C PHE A 135 -11.28 11.97 2.38
N GLY A 136 -12.50 11.43 2.46
CA GLY A 136 -12.83 10.11 1.92
C GLY A 136 -12.50 10.00 0.42
N LEU A 137 -12.93 10.98 -0.37
CA LEU A 137 -12.63 11.07 -1.80
C LEU A 137 -11.12 11.08 -2.08
N VAL A 138 -10.35 11.92 -1.39
CA VAL A 138 -8.89 11.95 -1.58
C VAL A 138 -8.26 10.63 -1.16
N HIS A 139 -8.72 10.05 -0.06
CA HIS A 139 -8.19 8.80 0.46
C HIS A 139 -8.39 7.63 -0.53
N GLY A 140 -9.56 7.52 -1.17
CA GLY A 140 -9.82 6.46 -2.15
C GLY A 140 -8.92 6.54 -3.39
N LEU A 141 -8.50 7.74 -3.80
CA LEU A 141 -7.55 7.93 -4.91
C LEU A 141 -6.15 7.33 -4.62
N GLY A 142 -5.64 7.47 -3.40
CA GLY A 142 -4.30 6.95 -3.06
C GLY A 142 -4.26 5.42 -3.01
N LEU A 143 -5.38 4.81 -2.60
CA LEU A 143 -5.50 3.36 -2.55
C LEU A 143 -5.76 2.75 -3.93
N SER A 144 -6.40 3.47 -4.85
CA SER A 144 -6.65 2.96 -6.21
C SER A 144 -5.35 2.73 -6.96
N THR A 145 -4.42 3.68 -6.92
CA THR A 145 -3.11 3.52 -7.57
C THR A 145 -2.37 2.30 -7.02
N ARG A 146 -2.35 2.12 -5.69
CA ARG A 146 -1.74 0.94 -5.07
C ARG A 146 -2.43 -0.38 -5.43
N LEU A 147 -3.76 -0.39 -5.50
CA LEU A 147 -4.52 -1.58 -5.92
C LEU A 147 -4.30 -1.92 -7.40
N GLN A 148 -4.12 -0.92 -8.25
CA GLN A 148 -3.76 -1.09 -9.65
C GLN A 148 -2.34 -1.66 -9.78
N ASP A 149 -1.39 -1.16 -8.98
CA ASP A 149 -0.01 -1.65 -8.94
C ASP A 149 0.07 -3.14 -8.59
N LEU A 150 -0.86 -3.65 -7.75
CA LEU A 150 -0.97 -5.09 -7.42
C LEU A 150 -1.18 -5.99 -8.66
N GLY A 151 -1.53 -5.42 -9.81
CA GLY A 151 -1.65 -6.16 -11.06
C GLY A 151 -2.92 -7.00 -11.09
N LEU A 152 -4.06 -6.38 -10.75
CA LEU A 152 -5.37 -7.01 -10.83
C LEU A 152 -5.56 -7.59 -12.24
N PRO A 153 -5.73 -8.92 -12.39
CA PRO A 153 -6.06 -9.51 -13.67
C PRO A 153 -7.29 -8.80 -14.25
N SER A 154 -7.22 -8.43 -15.53
CA SER A 154 -8.29 -7.71 -16.23
C SER A 154 -9.62 -8.48 -16.19
N ASP A 155 -9.55 -9.81 -16.07
CA ASP A 155 -10.67 -10.66 -15.72
C ASP A 155 -10.96 -10.60 -14.21
N GLY A 156 -12.09 -9.99 -13.85
CA GLY A 156 -12.55 -9.94 -12.46
C GLY A 156 -12.02 -8.78 -11.63
N MET A 157 -11.43 -7.74 -12.24
CA MET A 157 -11.04 -6.50 -11.55
C MET A 157 -12.21 -5.86 -10.78
N ILE A 158 -13.34 -5.62 -11.46
CA ILE A 158 -14.54 -5.01 -10.85
C ILE A 158 -15.03 -5.78 -9.61
N PRO A 159 -15.30 -7.10 -9.67
CA PRO A 159 -15.76 -7.83 -8.49
C PRO A 159 -14.73 -7.87 -7.37
N ARG A 160 -13.42 -7.89 -7.66
CA ARG A 160 -12.35 -7.82 -6.64
C ARG A 160 -12.32 -6.45 -5.94
N VAL A 161 -12.45 -5.34 -6.67
CA VAL A 161 -12.52 -3.99 -6.09
C VAL A 161 -13.77 -3.82 -5.22
N LEU A 162 -14.92 -4.32 -5.67
CA LEU A 162 -16.15 -4.30 -4.86
C LEU A 162 -16.00 -5.14 -3.59
N ALA A 163 -15.43 -6.35 -3.70
CA ALA A 163 -15.17 -7.20 -2.54
C ALA A 163 -14.19 -6.56 -1.55
N PHE A 164 -13.17 -5.87 -2.05
CA PHE A 164 -12.25 -5.09 -1.22
C PHE A 164 -12.98 -4.01 -0.42
N ASN A 165 -13.86 -3.22 -1.08
CA ASN A 165 -14.67 -2.19 -0.40
C ASN A 165 -15.58 -2.78 0.68
N VAL A 166 -16.22 -3.93 0.41
CA VAL A 166 -17.01 -4.65 1.42
C VAL A 166 -16.13 -5.02 2.62
N GLY A 167 -14.90 -5.49 2.36
CA GLY A 167 -13.90 -5.74 3.40
C GLY A 167 -13.56 -4.50 4.24
N VAL A 168 -13.33 -3.36 3.59
CA VAL A 168 -13.05 -2.08 4.28
C VAL A 168 -14.22 -1.68 5.18
N GLU A 169 -15.46 -1.79 4.69
CA GLU A 169 -16.66 -1.48 5.50
C GLU A 169 -16.79 -2.41 6.72
N ILE A 170 -16.50 -3.71 6.56
CA ILE A 170 -16.48 -4.68 7.67
C ILE A 170 -15.41 -4.28 8.70
N GLY A 171 -14.17 -4.04 8.25
CA GLY A 171 -13.08 -3.59 9.12
C GLY A 171 -13.42 -2.30 9.85
N GLN A 172 -14.09 -1.37 9.18
CA GLN A 172 -14.52 -0.09 9.74
C GLN A 172 -15.56 -0.27 10.84
N LEU A 173 -16.56 -1.12 10.62
CA LEU A 173 -17.57 -1.42 11.63
C LEU A 173 -16.94 -2.08 12.88
N ILE A 174 -16.02 -3.02 12.67
CA ILE A 174 -15.25 -3.67 13.76
C ILE A 174 -14.46 -2.61 14.55
N ALA A 175 -13.74 -1.73 13.86
CA ALA A 175 -12.94 -0.67 14.49
C ALA A 175 -13.82 0.27 15.33
N VAL A 176 -14.95 0.73 14.80
CA VAL A 176 -15.88 1.62 15.51
C VAL A 176 -16.40 0.98 16.80
N VAL A 177 -16.86 -0.27 16.73
CA VAL A 177 -17.38 -0.98 17.91
C VAL A 177 -16.27 -1.20 18.93
N ALA A 178 -15.11 -1.69 18.49
CA ALA A 178 -13.97 -1.96 19.36
C ALA A 178 -13.46 -0.69 20.07
N MET A 179 -13.33 0.42 19.33
CA MET A 179 -12.88 1.70 19.89
C MET A 179 -13.88 2.30 20.86
N PHE A 180 -15.18 2.17 20.58
CA PHE A 180 -16.20 2.63 21.51
C PHE A 180 -16.14 1.87 22.83
N MET A 181 -16.07 0.54 22.79
CA MET A 181 -15.95 -0.31 23.98
C MET A 181 -14.66 -0.02 24.75
N LEU A 182 -13.53 0.08 24.05
CA LEU A 182 -12.25 0.41 24.64
C LEU A 182 -12.29 1.80 25.29
N GLY A 183 -12.89 2.78 24.62
CA GLY A 183 -13.05 4.14 25.14
C GLY A 183 -13.89 4.18 26.42
N ASP A 184 -14.98 3.41 26.47
CA ASP A 184 -15.84 3.30 27.66
C ASP A 184 -15.07 2.73 28.85
N VAL A 185 -14.41 1.57 28.66
CA VAL A 185 -13.55 0.93 29.67
C VAL A 185 -12.43 1.86 30.12
N LEU A 186 -11.71 2.47 29.18
CA LEU A 186 -10.58 3.35 29.49
C LEU A 186 -11.02 4.61 30.23
N SER A 187 -12.19 5.15 29.90
CA SER A 187 -12.76 6.30 30.60
C SER A 187 -13.18 5.98 32.04
N HIS A 188 -13.52 4.71 32.32
CA HIS A 188 -13.82 4.21 33.66
C HIS A 188 -12.57 4.11 34.54
N TYR A 189 -11.47 3.56 34.01
CA TYR A 189 -10.25 3.30 34.80
C TYR A 189 -9.22 4.44 34.78
N LEU A 190 -9.18 5.26 33.73
CA LEU A 190 -8.20 6.34 33.55
C LEU A 190 -8.91 7.69 33.28
N PRO A 191 -9.52 8.31 34.31
CA PRO A 191 -10.34 9.51 34.15
C PRO A 191 -9.57 10.72 33.61
N LYS A 192 -8.22 10.73 33.71
CA LYS A 192 -7.38 11.77 33.08
C LYS A 192 -7.43 11.74 31.54
N LEU A 193 -7.70 10.58 30.94
CA LEU A 193 -7.88 10.42 29.49
C LEU A 193 -9.23 10.96 28.99
N ARG A 194 -10.14 11.37 29.89
CA ARG A 194 -11.35 12.12 29.51
C ARG A 194 -11.08 13.54 29.04
N ASN A 195 -9.87 14.08 29.21
CA ASN A 195 -9.60 15.44 28.75
C ASN A 195 -9.50 15.45 27.22
N PRO A 196 -10.52 15.96 26.50
CA PRO A 196 -10.56 15.88 25.04
C PRO A 196 -9.39 16.64 24.41
N ARG A 197 -8.85 17.67 25.08
CA ARG A 197 -7.71 18.42 24.55
C ARG A 197 -6.44 17.57 24.42
N LEU A 198 -6.26 16.56 25.27
CA LEU A 198 -5.12 15.65 25.19
C LEU A 198 -5.21 14.80 23.92
N SER A 199 -6.36 14.17 23.70
CA SER A 199 -6.58 13.26 22.56
C SER A 199 -6.51 14.01 21.23
N HIS A 200 -7.11 15.20 21.15
CA HIS A 200 -7.02 16.03 19.93
C HIS A 200 -5.60 16.57 19.71
N GLY A 201 -4.87 16.92 20.79
CA GLY A 201 -3.46 17.29 20.69
C GLY A 201 -2.57 16.15 20.18
N ALA A 202 -2.85 14.91 20.62
CA ALA A 202 -2.15 13.72 20.13
C ALA A 202 -2.44 13.44 18.65
N LEU A 203 -3.67 13.65 18.18
CA LEU A 203 -4.01 13.53 16.74
C LEU A 203 -3.26 14.53 15.87
N ILE A 204 -3.16 15.79 16.32
CA ILE A 204 -2.37 16.82 15.62
C ILE A 204 -0.91 16.42 15.56
N ALA A 205 -0.34 16.00 16.69
CA ALA A 205 1.06 15.60 16.75
C ALA A 205 1.34 14.42 15.82
N ALA A 206 0.50 13.38 15.83
CA ALA A 206 0.62 12.22 14.95
C ALA A 206 0.53 12.62 13.46
N GLY A 207 -0.46 13.44 13.08
CA GLY A 207 -0.63 13.90 11.70
C GLY A 207 0.52 14.76 11.20
N VAL A 208 1.03 15.70 12.02
CA VAL A 208 2.17 16.55 11.66
C VAL A 208 3.45 15.72 11.50
N VAL A 209 3.70 14.79 12.43
CA VAL A 209 4.86 13.90 12.38
C VAL A 209 4.80 13.02 11.12
N ALA A 210 3.66 12.37 10.87
CA ALA A 210 3.49 11.51 9.69
C ALA A 210 3.66 12.29 8.39
N ALA A 211 3.01 13.46 8.24
CA ALA A 211 3.14 14.29 7.05
C ALA A 211 4.60 14.76 6.84
N SER A 212 5.30 15.12 7.92
CA SER A 212 6.70 15.55 7.85
C SER A 212 7.61 14.40 7.41
N ILE A 213 7.46 13.22 8.04
CA ILE A 213 8.24 12.03 7.68
C ILE A 213 8.04 11.72 6.19
N LEU A 214 6.79 11.61 5.74
CA LEU A 214 6.47 11.32 4.33
C LEU A 214 7.06 12.36 3.37
N ALA A 215 7.01 13.64 3.72
CA ALA A 215 7.59 14.71 2.91
C ALA A 215 9.12 14.64 2.83
N PHE A 216 9.80 14.30 3.93
CA PHE A 216 11.26 14.23 3.97
C PHE A 216 11.83 12.91 3.42
N THR A 217 11.20 11.77 3.70
CA THR A 217 11.69 10.44 3.27
C THR A 217 11.43 10.17 1.79
N SER A 218 10.43 10.80 1.20
CA SER A 218 10.11 10.63 -0.23
C SER A 218 11.09 11.35 -1.18
N GLY A 219 12.11 12.07 -0.68
CA GLY A 219 13.25 12.53 -1.51
C GLY A 219 12.85 13.32 -2.76
N GLY A 220 11.86 14.21 -2.66
CA GLY A 220 11.34 14.99 -3.80
C GLY A 220 10.44 14.21 -4.77
N GLN A 221 10.28 12.89 -4.61
CA GLN A 221 9.33 12.08 -5.41
C GLN A 221 7.89 12.52 -5.20
N ALA A 222 7.53 13.06 -4.04
CA ALA A 222 6.20 13.61 -3.78
C ALA A 222 5.81 14.74 -4.75
N LEU A 223 6.78 15.55 -5.22
CA LEU A 223 6.52 16.69 -6.12
C LEU A 223 6.74 16.34 -7.60
N ARG A 224 7.16 15.12 -7.92
CA ARG A 224 7.27 14.68 -9.31
C ARG A 224 5.86 14.36 -9.81
N PRO A 225 5.45 14.87 -10.99
CA PRO A 225 4.22 14.42 -11.62
C PRO A 225 4.27 12.89 -11.73
N VAL A 226 3.11 12.24 -11.71
CA VAL A 226 2.96 10.81 -12.00
C VAL A 226 3.48 10.61 -13.43
N GLN A 227 4.78 10.38 -13.55
CA GLN A 227 5.41 10.10 -14.83
C GLN A 227 5.05 8.66 -15.12
N ALA A 228 4.55 8.43 -16.34
CA ALA A 228 4.53 7.12 -16.95
C ALA A 228 5.86 6.42 -16.60
N GLU A 229 5.73 5.23 -16.03
CA GLU A 229 6.83 4.38 -15.64
C GLU A 229 7.94 4.40 -16.69
N PRO A 230 9.22 4.46 -16.30
CA PRO A 230 10.30 4.50 -17.27
C PRO A 230 10.25 3.22 -18.10
N ALA A 231 9.73 3.34 -19.32
CA ALA A 231 9.79 2.27 -20.30
C ALA A 231 11.27 2.00 -20.59
N VAL A 232 11.64 0.72 -20.56
CA VAL A 232 12.96 0.28 -20.99
C VAL A 232 12.72 -0.42 -22.31
N GLY A 233 13.12 0.21 -23.42
CA GLY A 233 12.78 -0.27 -24.76
C GLY A 233 11.26 -0.43 -24.94
N ALA A 234 10.81 -1.61 -25.36
CA ALA A 234 9.39 -1.94 -25.52
C ALA A 234 8.70 -2.45 -24.24
N CYS A 235 9.38 -2.46 -23.10
CA CYS A 235 8.85 -2.99 -21.84
C CYS A 235 8.38 -1.89 -20.89
N THR A 236 7.26 -2.12 -20.20
CA THR A 236 6.77 -1.26 -19.11
C THR A 236 7.35 -1.72 -17.78
N VAL A 237 7.79 -0.79 -16.91
CA VAL A 237 8.50 -1.13 -15.67
C VAL A 237 7.76 -0.61 -14.44
N ARG A 238 7.22 -1.54 -13.66
CA ARG A 238 6.45 -1.25 -12.45
C ARG A 238 7.12 -1.72 -11.18
N ASP A 239 6.64 -1.24 -10.04
CA ASP A 239 7.00 -1.85 -8.75
C ASP A 239 6.52 -3.31 -8.71
N ARG A 240 7.34 -4.20 -8.12
CA ARG A 240 7.09 -5.65 -8.11
C ARG A 240 5.87 -5.95 -7.27
N THR A 241 4.93 -6.70 -7.82
CA THR A 241 3.80 -7.27 -7.07
C THR A 241 3.68 -8.78 -7.18
N GLU A 242 4.55 -9.40 -7.98
CA GLU A 242 4.73 -10.83 -8.06
C GLU A 242 5.14 -11.40 -6.69
N THR A 243 4.42 -12.44 -6.26
CA THR A 243 4.76 -13.22 -5.08
C THR A 243 5.28 -14.58 -5.53
N PHE A 244 6.36 -15.01 -4.90
CA PHE A 244 6.92 -16.34 -5.09
C PHE A 244 6.83 -17.10 -3.76
N PRO A 245 6.41 -18.37 -3.77
CA PRO A 245 6.35 -19.17 -2.54
C PRO A 245 7.70 -19.18 -1.84
N ALA A 246 7.72 -18.94 -0.53
CA ALA A 246 8.94 -19.03 0.26
C ALA A 246 9.29 -20.50 0.55
N GLY A 247 10.57 -20.87 0.43
CA GLY A 247 11.08 -22.20 0.75
C GLY A 247 11.97 -22.77 -0.35
N GLY A 248 12.45 -24.01 -0.16
CA GLY A 248 13.39 -24.63 -1.09
C GLY A 248 14.81 -24.04 -1.01
N GLY A 249 15.71 -24.55 -1.84
CA GLY A 249 17.07 -24.01 -2.03
C GLY A 249 17.23 -23.38 -3.41
N HIS A 250 18.46 -23.05 -3.80
CA HIS A 250 18.77 -22.59 -5.15
C HIS A 250 18.27 -23.59 -6.21
N PRO A 251 17.74 -23.11 -7.35
CA PRO A 251 17.28 -23.99 -8.41
C PRO A 251 18.45 -24.79 -9.00
N ALA A 252 18.19 -26.03 -9.41
CA ALA A 252 19.21 -26.92 -9.95
C ALA A 252 19.72 -26.51 -11.34
N LYS A 253 18.98 -25.63 -12.03
CA LYS A 253 19.32 -25.07 -13.33
C LYS A 253 18.74 -23.66 -13.44
N ASP A 254 19.36 -22.86 -14.29
CA ASP A 254 18.97 -21.46 -14.49
C ASP A 254 17.74 -21.31 -15.38
N PHE A 255 17.50 -22.25 -16.30
CA PHE A 255 16.39 -22.19 -17.25
C PHE A 255 15.55 -23.46 -17.26
N SER A 256 14.23 -23.32 -17.09
CA SER A 256 13.24 -24.37 -17.30
C SER A 256 12.54 -24.20 -18.64
N GLU A 257 12.35 -25.29 -19.38
CA GLU A 257 11.74 -25.37 -20.70
C GLU A 257 10.20 -25.37 -20.67
N PRO A 258 9.52 -25.07 -21.79
CA PRO A 258 8.08 -25.27 -21.89
C PRO A 258 7.69 -26.71 -21.58
N GLY A 259 6.74 -26.91 -20.66
CA GLY A 259 6.26 -28.23 -20.25
C GLY A 259 6.99 -28.83 -19.05
N GLU A 260 8.07 -28.22 -18.58
CA GLU A 260 8.72 -28.61 -17.33
C GLU A 260 8.07 -27.94 -16.11
N THR A 261 8.18 -28.58 -14.95
CA THR A 261 7.73 -28.01 -13.68
C THR A 261 8.70 -26.94 -13.20
N VAL A 262 8.22 -25.70 -13.07
CA VAL A 262 9.02 -24.59 -12.54
C VAL A 262 9.17 -24.72 -11.03
N PRO A 263 10.40 -24.64 -10.49
CA PRO A 263 10.64 -24.68 -9.05
C PRO A 263 10.28 -23.33 -8.41
N ALA A 264 8.98 -23.04 -8.28
CA ALA A 264 8.47 -21.74 -7.83
C ALA A 264 8.95 -21.37 -6.40
N THR A 265 9.18 -22.35 -5.53
CA THR A 265 9.75 -22.12 -4.19
C THR A 265 11.20 -21.63 -4.27
N SER A 266 12.03 -22.28 -5.10
CA SER A 266 13.40 -21.85 -5.36
C SER A 266 13.48 -20.42 -5.90
N PHE A 267 12.52 -20.01 -6.74
CA PHE A 267 12.41 -18.63 -7.22
C PHE A 267 12.19 -17.64 -6.07
N GLY A 268 11.32 -17.99 -5.11
CA GLY A 268 11.09 -17.17 -3.91
C GLY A 268 12.29 -17.10 -2.97
N HIS A 269 13.12 -18.14 -2.92
CA HIS A 269 14.40 -18.08 -2.21
C HIS A 269 15.38 -17.10 -2.87
N VAL A 270 15.67 -17.30 -4.16
CA VAL A 270 16.75 -16.57 -4.84
C VAL A 270 16.43 -15.09 -5.12
N ILE A 271 15.15 -14.70 -5.20
CA ILE A 271 14.79 -13.29 -5.33
C ILE A 271 15.22 -12.46 -4.11
N GLY A 272 15.28 -13.10 -2.93
CA GLY A 272 15.81 -12.49 -1.70
C GLY A 272 17.32 -12.29 -1.74
N ASP A 273 18.03 -13.18 -2.44
CA ASP A 273 19.48 -13.07 -2.64
C ASP A 273 19.85 -12.07 -3.75
N GLY A 274 18.84 -11.45 -4.37
CA GLY A 274 18.99 -10.43 -5.40
C GLY A 274 19.08 -10.98 -6.83
N TYR A 275 18.55 -12.17 -7.09
CA TYR A 275 18.39 -12.67 -8.46
C TYR A 275 17.34 -11.90 -9.25
N VAL A 276 17.42 -12.01 -10.58
CA VAL A 276 16.34 -11.65 -11.50
C VAL A 276 15.64 -12.92 -11.99
N ILE A 277 14.32 -12.95 -11.92
CA ILE A 277 13.48 -14.03 -12.43
C ILE A 277 12.89 -13.61 -13.76
N VAL A 278 13.12 -14.39 -14.81
CA VAL A 278 12.61 -14.16 -16.17
C VAL A 278 11.53 -15.19 -16.48
N ASN A 279 10.28 -14.78 -16.37
CA ASN A 279 9.12 -15.59 -16.74
C ASN A 279 8.73 -15.33 -18.19
N TYR A 280 8.39 -16.39 -18.93
CA TYR A 280 8.01 -16.26 -20.34
C TYR A 280 6.74 -17.05 -20.67
N ARG A 281 6.06 -16.66 -21.74
CA ARG A 281 4.83 -17.34 -22.18
C ARG A 281 5.16 -18.70 -22.81
N PRO A 282 4.49 -19.80 -22.46
CA PRO A 282 4.90 -21.14 -22.92
C PRO A 282 4.74 -21.37 -24.44
N ASP A 283 4.00 -20.51 -25.15
CA ASP A 283 3.71 -20.58 -26.59
C ASP A 283 4.63 -19.70 -27.45
N LEU A 284 5.74 -19.18 -26.90
CA LEU A 284 6.72 -18.42 -27.69
C LEU A 284 7.23 -19.24 -28.88
N THR A 285 7.56 -18.56 -29.98
CA THR A 285 8.18 -19.24 -31.14
C THR A 285 9.54 -19.83 -30.75
N ALA A 286 10.02 -20.83 -31.48
CA ALA A 286 11.30 -21.45 -31.19
C ALA A 286 12.48 -20.44 -31.19
N GLU A 287 12.41 -19.44 -32.08
CA GLU A 287 13.39 -18.35 -32.14
C GLU A 287 13.32 -17.44 -30.90
N GLN A 288 12.12 -17.03 -30.51
CA GLN A 288 11.88 -16.23 -29.32
C GLN A 288 12.33 -16.94 -28.04
N LEU A 289 12.00 -18.23 -27.91
CA LEU A 289 12.43 -19.05 -26.79
C LEU A 289 13.95 -19.18 -26.74
N ALA A 290 14.62 -19.35 -27.89
CA ALA A 290 16.07 -19.39 -27.97
C ALA A 290 16.72 -18.08 -27.50
N GLN A 291 16.12 -16.92 -27.83
CA GLN A 291 16.59 -15.62 -27.35
C GLN A 291 16.47 -15.48 -25.82
N VAL A 292 15.33 -15.86 -25.25
CA VAL A 292 15.13 -15.83 -23.78
C VAL A 292 16.09 -16.80 -23.08
N ARG A 293 16.20 -18.03 -23.59
CA ARG A 293 17.12 -19.04 -23.04
C ARG A 293 18.56 -18.53 -23.05
N ALA A 294 19.02 -18.02 -24.19
CA ALA A 294 20.38 -17.51 -24.34
C ALA A 294 20.68 -16.36 -23.35
N PHE A 295 19.69 -15.50 -23.08
CA PHE A 295 19.85 -14.43 -22.09
C PHE A 295 19.90 -14.96 -20.65
N VAL A 296 19.00 -15.86 -20.27
CA VAL A 296 18.93 -16.40 -18.90
C VAL A 296 20.18 -17.22 -18.56
N THR A 297 20.72 -17.98 -19.53
CA THR A 297 21.91 -18.82 -19.30
C THR A 297 23.22 -18.11 -19.62
N ASP A 298 23.21 -16.79 -19.88
CA ASP A 298 24.43 -16.01 -20.10
C ASP A 298 25.14 -15.75 -18.76
N PRO A 299 26.33 -16.32 -18.52
CA PRO A 299 27.04 -16.15 -17.25
C PRO A 299 27.48 -14.70 -17.00
N THR A 300 27.49 -13.85 -18.04
CA THR A 300 27.85 -12.42 -17.92
C THR A 300 26.65 -11.54 -17.61
N ALA A 301 25.43 -12.04 -17.77
CA ALA A 301 24.20 -11.29 -17.52
C ALA A 301 23.86 -11.18 -16.02
N GLY A 302 24.58 -11.91 -15.16
CA GLY A 302 24.43 -11.90 -13.72
C GLY A 302 23.62 -13.10 -13.21
N ARG A 303 23.03 -12.95 -12.02
CA ARG A 303 22.30 -14.03 -11.34
C ARG A 303 20.85 -14.06 -11.82
N ILE A 304 20.59 -14.81 -12.88
CA ILE A 304 19.29 -14.88 -13.54
C ILE A 304 18.77 -16.31 -13.52
N VAL A 305 17.48 -16.47 -13.24
CA VAL A 305 16.76 -17.73 -13.40
C VAL A 305 15.50 -17.48 -14.21
N GLY A 306 14.98 -18.49 -14.91
CA GLY A 306 13.79 -18.31 -15.75
C GLY A 306 13.04 -19.59 -16.06
N GLY A 307 11.76 -19.42 -16.40
CA GLY A 307 10.86 -20.54 -16.69
C GLY A 307 9.52 -20.10 -17.25
N PRO A 308 8.71 -21.05 -17.75
CA PRO A 308 7.40 -20.75 -18.30
C PRO A 308 6.40 -20.32 -17.21
N ALA A 309 5.57 -19.32 -17.53
CA ALA A 309 4.44 -18.90 -16.71
C ALA A 309 3.13 -19.11 -17.50
N PRO A 310 2.37 -20.19 -17.23
CA PRO A 310 1.19 -20.55 -18.03
C PRO A 310 0.10 -19.49 -18.05
N ASP A 311 -0.10 -18.79 -16.93
CA ASP A 311 -1.17 -17.80 -16.76
C ASP A 311 -0.76 -16.38 -17.20
N GLN A 312 0.45 -16.22 -17.77
CA GLN A 312 0.95 -14.92 -18.23
C GLN A 312 0.50 -14.62 -19.66
N THR A 313 0.05 -13.38 -19.91
CA THR A 313 -0.28 -12.88 -21.26
C THR A 313 0.89 -12.23 -21.98
N ALA A 314 1.77 -11.55 -21.24
CA ALA A 314 2.98 -10.91 -21.78
C ALA A 314 3.97 -11.94 -22.33
N ALA A 315 4.76 -11.56 -23.33
CA ALA A 315 5.77 -12.45 -23.91
C ALA A 315 6.85 -12.79 -22.87
N VAL A 316 7.36 -11.76 -22.18
CA VAL A 316 8.40 -11.89 -21.14
C VAL A 316 8.09 -10.94 -19.98
N LYS A 317 8.32 -11.41 -18.75
CA LYS A 317 8.40 -10.59 -17.54
C LYS A 317 9.73 -10.83 -16.85
N ALA A 318 10.46 -9.77 -16.54
CA ALA A 318 11.68 -9.83 -15.73
C ALA A 318 11.41 -9.18 -14.37
N VAL A 319 11.68 -9.91 -13.29
CA VAL A 319 11.28 -9.56 -11.93
C VAL A 319 12.50 -9.59 -11.01
N HIS A 320 12.76 -8.50 -10.30
CA HIS A 320 13.75 -8.47 -9.22
C HIS A 320 13.11 -7.99 -7.92
N ALA A 321 13.89 -7.83 -6.84
CA ALA A 321 13.35 -7.58 -5.49
C ALA A 321 12.37 -6.40 -5.34
N TYR A 322 12.39 -5.42 -6.26
CA TYR A 322 11.60 -4.18 -6.15
C TYR A 322 10.76 -3.85 -7.37
N ARG A 323 11.13 -4.32 -8.57
CA ARG A 323 10.44 -3.95 -9.81
C ARG A 323 10.24 -5.14 -10.73
N THR A 324 9.32 -4.95 -11.67
CA THR A 324 9.00 -5.88 -12.74
C THR A 324 8.95 -5.15 -14.07
N ALA A 325 9.74 -5.61 -15.04
CA ALA A 325 9.60 -5.23 -16.44
C ALA A 325 8.66 -6.21 -17.15
N THR A 326 7.61 -5.70 -17.82
CA THR A 326 6.66 -6.47 -18.61
C THR A 326 6.78 -6.11 -20.09
N CYS A 327 7.06 -7.10 -20.93
CA CYS A 327 7.28 -6.94 -22.36
C CYS A 327 6.21 -7.71 -23.15
N ASN A 328 5.37 -7.00 -23.91
CA ASN A 328 4.33 -7.63 -24.75
C ASN A 328 4.90 -8.36 -25.97
N ALA A 329 6.13 -8.00 -26.37
CA ALA A 329 6.95 -8.71 -27.35
C ALA A 329 8.27 -9.11 -26.69
N VAL A 330 8.98 -10.09 -27.28
CA VAL A 330 10.32 -10.47 -26.81
C VAL A 330 11.31 -9.37 -27.19
N ASP A 331 11.73 -8.58 -26.19
CA ASP A 331 12.74 -7.52 -26.30
C ASP A 331 13.85 -7.80 -25.28
N ILE A 332 14.82 -8.62 -25.68
CA ILE A 332 15.92 -9.04 -24.80
C ILE A 332 16.85 -7.88 -24.46
N ASP A 333 16.98 -6.86 -25.32
CA ASP A 333 17.84 -5.72 -25.04
C ASP A 333 17.25 -4.86 -23.91
N ALA A 334 15.93 -4.67 -23.92
CA ALA A 334 15.22 -4.04 -22.82
C ALA A 334 15.35 -4.83 -21.51
N VAL A 335 15.11 -6.15 -21.56
CA VAL A 335 15.26 -7.02 -20.39
C VAL A 335 16.70 -6.99 -19.86
N ARG A 336 17.70 -6.99 -20.74
CA ARG A 336 19.12 -6.90 -20.37
C ARG A 336 19.43 -5.56 -19.71
N GLN A 337 18.87 -4.45 -20.21
CA GLN A 337 19.05 -3.15 -19.56
C GLN A 337 18.45 -3.14 -18.16
N PHE A 338 17.20 -3.59 -18.00
CA PHE A 338 16.53 -3.68 -16.71
C PHE A 338 17.35 -4.51 -15.70
N THR A 339 17.89 -5.65 -16.12
CA THR A 339 18.72 -6.51 -15.29
C THR A 339 20.06 -5.87 -14.92
N ARG A 340 20.72 -5.19 -15.86
CA ARG A 340 21.98 -4.47 -15.57
C ARG A 340 21.78 -3.34 -14.56
N ASP A 341 20.68 -2.59 -14.70
CA ASP A 341 20.34 -1.50 -13.78
C ASP A 341 20.13 -2.03 -12.36
N TRP A 342 19.50 -3.22 -12.22
CA TRP A 342 19.37 -3.89 -10.93
C TRP A 342 20.72 -4.30 -10.33
N PHE A 343 21.58 -4.96 -11.11
CA PHE A 343 22.88 -5.41 -10.58
C PHE A 343 23.88 -4.27 -10.31
N ALA A 344 23.64 -3.07 -10.86
CA ALA A 344 24.36 -1.86 -10.47
C ALA A 344 23.90 -1.29 -9.12
N ASP A 345 22.68 -1.62 -8.67
CA ASP A 345 22.13 -1.17 -7.39
C ASP A 345 22.77 -1.94 -6.21
N PRO A 346 23.31 -1.27 -5.18
CA PRO A 346 23.88 -1.93 -4.00
C PRO A 346 22.91 -2.91 -3.30
N ARG A 347 21.60 -2.67 -3.39
CA ARG A 347 20.55 -3.51 -2.79
C ARG A 347 20.38 -4.86 -3.49
N SER A 348 20.98 -5.04 -4.66
CA SER A 348 20.97 -6.32 -5.38
C SER A 348 21.94 -7.34 -4.80
N LYS A 349 22.87 -6.92 -3.93
CA LYS A 349 23.82 -7.82 -3.30
C LYS A 349 23.13 -8.60 -2.18
N PRO A 350 23.45 -9.90 -2.02
CA PRO A 350 22.97 -10.65 -0.86
C PRO A 350 23.49 -9.97 0.42
N ALA A 351 22.70 -10.02 1.48
CA ALA A 351 23.15 -9.57 2.79
C ALA A 351 24.30 -10.50 3.24
N GLU A 352 25.48 -9.93 3.50
CA GLU A 352 26.64 -10.66 4.05
C GLU A 352 26.38 -11.17 5.47
#